data_AF-A0A419A985-F1
#
_entry.id   AF-A0A419A985-F1
#
_cell.length_a   1.000
_cell.length_b   1.000
_cell.length_c   1.000
_cell.angle_alpha   90.00
_cell.angle_beta   90.00
_cell.angle_gamma   90.00
#
_symmetry.space_group_name_H-M   'P 1'
#
loop_
_entity.id
_entity.type
_entity.pdbx_description
1 polymer ?
#
loop_
_entity_poly.entity_id
_entity_poly.type
_entity_poly.pdbx_seq_one_letter_code
_entity_poly.pdbx_strand_id
1 'polypeptide(L)'
;MIHNMRREAKAHALIEALMSCDPADRLPFLEAILHGLRAGMPIAAFAQIMREANFWAENASRAELKAYGAAAFAHMPPEDQDAFRAFISQERAA
;
A
#
# COMPACT_ATOMS: atom_id res chain seq x y z
N MET A 1 1.80 -27.40 -0.42
CA MET A 1 2.47 -27.39 -1.74
C MET A 1 1.50 -27.14 -2.91
N ILE A 2 0.39 -27.90 -3.04
CA ILE A 2 -0.59 -27.76 -4.14
C ILE A 2 -1.24 -26.36 -4.23
N HIS A 3 -1.54 -25.71 -3.09
CA HIS A 3 -2.06 -24.34 -3.07
C HIS A 3 -1.09 -23.31 -3.65
N ASN A 4 0.22 -23.58 -3.64
CA ASN A 4 1.21 -22.67 -4.18
C ASN A 4 1.21 -22.70 -5.71
N MET A 5 1.24 -23.90 -6.29
CA MET A 5 1.19 -24.10 -7.74
C MET A 5 -0.08 -23.53 -8.38
N ARG A 6 -1.23 -23.66 -7.71
CA ARG A 6 -2.49 -23.10 -8.22
C ARG A 6 -2.49 -21.57 -8.22
N ARG A 7 -1.85 -20.93 -7.24
CA ARG A 7 -1.69 -19.47 -7.20
C ARG A 7 -0.73 -19.00 -8.28
N GLU A 8 0.40 -19.67 -8.44
CA GLU A 8 1.39 -19.38 -9.47
C GLU A 8 0.82 -19.52 -10.88
N ALA A 9 0.07 -20.59 -11.18
CA ALA A 9 -0.56 -20.78 -12.48
C ALA A 9 -1.54 -19.64 -12.83
N LYS A 10 -2.31 -19.16 -11.85
CA LYS A 10 -3.21 -18.01 -12.04
C LYS A 10 -2.44 -16.70 -12.28
N ALA A 11 -1.34 -16.49 -11.56
CA ALA A 11 -0.48 -15.32 -11.76
C ALA A 11 0.14 -15.31 -13.16
N HIS A 12 0.65 -16.46 -13.63
CA HIS A 12 1.15 -16.59 -15.00
C HIS A 12 0.07 -16.32 -16.03
N ALA A 13 -1.13 -16.91 -15.89
CA ALA A 13 -2.23 -16.66 -16.83
C ALA A 13 -2.62 -15.17 -16.89
N LEU A 14 -2.61 -14.46 -15.76
CA LEU A 14 -2.85 -13.01 -15.73
C LEU A 14 -1.75 -12.24 -16.49
N ILE A 15 -0.48 -12.59 -16.27
CA ILE A 15 0.65 -11.95 -16.93
C ILE A 15 0.60 -12.21 -18.45
N GLU A 16 0.35 -13.44 -18.87
CA GLU A 16 0.22 -13.80 -20.29
C GLU A 16 -0.92 -13.05 -20.95
N ALA A 17 -2.10 -13.02 -20.32
CA ALA A 17 -3.25 -12.29 -20.81
C ALA A 17 -2.91 -10.80 -21.03
N LEU A 18 -2.32 -10.15 -20.04
CA LEU A 18 -1.89 -8.76 -20.14
C LEU A 18 -0.86 -8.55 -21.27
N MET A 19 0.14 -9.43 -21.38
CA MET A 19 1.18 -9.31 -22.40
C MET A 19 0.65 -9.55 -23.82
N SER A 20 -0.47 -10.27 -23.96
CA SER A 20 -1.16 -10.46 -25.24
C SER A 20 -2.03 -9.28 -25.67
N CYS A 21 -2.32 -8.32 -24.79
CA CYS A 21 -3.04 -7.10 -25.16
C CYS A 21 -2.18 -6.18 -26.04
N ASP A 22 -2.85 -5.26 -26.74
CA ASP A 22 -2.18 -4.18 -27.46
C ASP A 22 -1.24 -3.41 -26.51
N PRO A 23 -0.01 -3.06 -26.93
CA PRO A 23 0.93 -2.33 -26.09
C PRO A 23 0.36 -1.06 -25.45
N ALA A 24 -0.55 -0.36 -26.13
CA ALA A 24 -1.20 0.85 -25.61
C ALA A 24 -2.16 0.56 -24.44
N ASP A 25 -2.73 -0.64 -24.37
CA ASP A 25 -3.75 -1.02 -23.37
C ASP A 25 -3.15 -1.62 -22.09
N ARG A 26 -1.92 -2.13 -22.15
CA ARG A 26 -1.29 -2.86 -21.02
C ARG A 26 -1.18 -2.02 -19.76
N LEU A 27 -0.68 -0.79 -19.88
CA LEU A 27 -0.52 0.10 -18.74
C LEU A 27 -1.87 0.53 -18.16
N PRO A 28 -2.85 1.01 -18.96
CA PRO A 28 -4.21 1.28 -18.47
C PRO A 28 -4.86 0.10 -17.74
N PHE A 29 -4.69 -1.13 -18.23
CA PHE A 29 -5.26 -2.31 -17.56
C PHE A 29 -4.55 -2.64 -16.25
N LEU A 30 -3.22 -2.51 -16.18
CA LEU A 30 -2.48 -2.63 -14.93
C LEU A 30 -2.93 -1.59 -13.91
N GLU A 31 -3.12 -0.34 -14.33
CA GLU A 31 -3.61 0.74 -13.47
C GLU A 31 -5.02 0.46 -12.98
N ALA A 32 -5.92 -0.05 -13.83
CA ALA A 32 -7.28 -0.42 -13.45
C ALA A 32 -7.30 -1.58 -12.43
N ILE A 33 -6.48 -2.61 -12.63
CA ILE A 33 -6.33 -3.72 -11.68
C ILE A 33 -5.79 -3.18 -10.35
N LEU A 34 -4.74 -2.36 -10.39
CA LEU A 34 -4.16 -1.76 -9.19
C LEU A 34 -5.18 -0.89 -8.46
N HIS A 35 -5.97 -0.10 -9.19
CA HIS A 35 -7.01 0.74 -8.62
C HIS A 35 -8.10 -0.09 -7.93
N GLY A 36 -8.58 -1.17 -8.57
CA GLY A 36 -9.59 -2.06 -7.99
C GLY A 36 -9.10 -2.86 -6.76
N LEU A 37 -7.79 -3.01 -6.58
CA LEU A 37 -7.19 -3.63 -5.41
C LEU A 37 -6.99 -2.67 -4.23
N ARG A 38 -7.10 -1.35 -4.44
CA ARG A 38 -6.96 -0.35 -3.36
C ARG A 38 -8.26 -0.24 -2.58
N ALA A 39 -8.17 -0.03 -1.27
CA ALA A 39 -9.35 0.26 -0.42
C ALA A 39 -9.96 1.66 -0.63
N GLY A 40 -9.43 2.46 -1.56
CA GLY A 40 -9.83 3.84 -1.79
C GLY A 40 -9.03 4.83 -0.94
N MET A 41 -9.63 5.97 -0.60
CA MET A 41 -8.99 7.03 0.17
C MET A 41 -9.37 6.93 1.65
N PRO A 42 -8.47 7.29 2.59
CA PRO A 42 -8.84 7.41 3.99
C PRO A 42 -10.04 8.33 4.17
N ILE A 43 -11.10 7.82 4.80
CA ILE A 43 -12.30 8.59 5.15
C ILE A 43 -12.25 9.04 6.61
N ALA A 44 -13.17 9.92 6.99
CA ALA A 44 -13.27 10.40 8.37
C ALA A 44 -13.34 9.23 9.35
N ALA A 45 -12.54 9.30 10.42
CA ALA A 45 -12.48 8.27 11.43
C ALA A 45 -13.83 8.14 12.14
N PHE A 46 -14.43 6.95 12.10
CA PHE A 46 -15.63 6.62 12.89
C PHE A 46 -15.27 5.94 14.22
N ALA A 47 -14.00 5.50 14.37
CA ALA A 47 -13.46 4.86 15.56
C ALA A 47 -12.19 5.56 16.09
N GLN A 48 -11.38 4.85 16.88
CA GLN A 48 -10.11 5.34 17.43
C GLN A 48 -9.10 5.61 16.30
N ILE A 49 -8.48 6.79 16.31
CA ILE A 49 -7.59 7.29 15.23
C ILE A 49 -6.49 6.29 14.86
N MET A 50 -5.82 5.69 15.85
CA MET A 50 -4.76 4.69 15.57
C MET A 50 -5.27 3.38 14.97
N ARG A 51 -6.49 2.94 15.31
CA ARG A 51 -7.09 1.74 14.69
C ARG A 51 -7.43 1.99 13.23
N GLU A 52 -8.00 3.16 12.94
CA GLU A 52 -8.30 3.58 11.57
C GLU A 52 -7.00 3.74 10.76
N ALA A 53 -5.98 4.40 11.34
CA ALA A 53 -4.67 4.55 10.69
C ALA A 53 -4.05 3.20 10.31
N ASN A 54 -4.13 2.19 11.20
CA ASN A 54 -3.67 0.83 10.91
C ASN A 54 -4.48 0.18 9.78
N PHE A 55 -5.81 0.28 9.82
CA PHE A 55 -6.67 -0.26 8.76
C PHE A 55 -6.29 0.32 7.39
N TRP A 56 -6.11 1.64 7.30
CA TRP A 56 -5.70 2.29 6.05
C TRP A 56 -4.28 1.90 5.63
N ALA A 57 -3.36 1.74 6.57
CA ALA A 57 -2.00 1.30 6.27
C ALA A 57 -1.94 -0.15 5.75
N GLU A 58 -2.74 -1.07 6.32
CA GLU A 58 -2.82 -2.47 5.87
C GLU A 58 -3.37 -2.61 4.44
N ASN A 59 -4.26 -1.69 4.04
CA ASN A 59 -4.92 -1.73 2.73
C ASN A 59 -4.30 -0.75 1.70
N ALA A 60 -3.28 0.01 2.08
CA ALA A 60 -2.60 0.94 1.20
C ALA A 60 -1.60 0.24 0.30
N SER A 61 -1.51 0.69 -0.95
CA SER A 61 -0.40 0.34 -1.83
C SER A 61 0.92 0.87 -1.28
N ARG A 62 2.05 0.31 -1.76
CA ARG A 62 3.39 0.78 -1.39
C ARG A 62 3.62 2.26 -1.69
N ALA A 63 3.02 2.77 -2.76
CA ALA A 63 3.12 4.19 -3.13
C ALA A 63 2.37 5.08 -2.13
N GLU A 64 1.16 4.68 -1.75
CA GLU A 64 0.35 5.36 -0.74
C GLU A 64 1.02 5.39 0.62
N LEU A 65 1.56 4.25 1.09
CA LEU A 65 2.29 4.19 2.36
C LEU A 65 3.44 5.20 2.43
N LYS A 66 4.21 5.32 1.34
CA LYS A 66 5.30 6.30 1.25
C LYS A 66 4.78 7.73 1.25
N ALA A 67 3.72 8.00 0.48
CA ALA A 67 3.15 9.33 0.38
C ALA A 67 2.54 9.77 1.72
N TYR A 68 1.68 8.95 2.32
CA TYR A 68 1.03 9.22 3.61
C TYR A 68 2.05 9.35 4.73
N GLY A 69 3.03 8.43 4.81
CA GLY A 69 4.07 8.49 5.84
C GLY A 69 4.92 9.75 5.74
N ALA A 70 5.39 10.10 4.53
CA ALA A 70 6.20 11.30 4.32
C ALA A 70 5.40 12.59 4.59
N ALA A 71 4.16 12.66 4.10
CA ALA A 71 3.31 13.83 4.31
C ALA A 71 2.93 14.01 5.79
N ALA A 72 2.54 12.94 6.48
CA ALA A 72 2.20 12.98 7.90
C ALA A 72 3.41 13.45 8.73
N PHE A 73 4.58 12.84 8.49
CA PHE A 73 5.81 13.22 9.18
C PHE A 73 6.19 14.69 8.95
N ALA A 74 6.11 15.16 7.71
CA ALA A 74 6.49 16.54 7.36
C ALA A 74 5.57 17.61 7.99
N HIS A 75 4.32 17.26 8.32
CA HIS A 75 3.36 18.17 8.96
C HIS A 75 3.36 18.11 10.49
N MET A 76 4.11 17.19 11.10
CA MET A 76 4.30 17.15 12.55
C MET A 76 5.12 18.36 13.02
N PRO A 77 4.84 18.92 14.21
CA PRO A 77 5.74 19.84 14.89
C PRO A 77 7.15 19.26 15.04
N PRO A 78 8.21 20.09 15.09
CA PRO A 78 9.58 19.61 15.22
C PRO A 78 9.80 18.65 16.40
N GLU A 79 9.19 18.94 17.55
CA GLU A 79 9.25 18.10 18.75
C GLU A 79 8.68 16.70 18.53
N ASP A 80 7.58 16.60 17.78
CA ASP A 80 6.92 15.33 17.46
C ASP A 80 7.70 14.57 16.38
N GLN A 81 8.32 15.26 15.43
CA GLN A 81 9.24 14.65 14.46
C GLN A 81 10.42 13.98 15.18
N ASP A 82 11.01 14.66 16.17
CA ASP A 82 12.14 14.14 16.94
C ASP A 82 11.73 12.93 17.79
N ALA A 83 10.58 13.02 18.47
CA ALA A 83 10.00 11.90 19.22
C ALA A 83 9.75 10.68 18.31
N PHE A 84 9.20 10.91 17.11
CA PHE A 84 8.95 9.83 16.14
C PHE A 84 10.25 9.20 15.62
N ARG A 85 11.30 10.00 15.36
CA ARG A 85 12.63 9.48 14.99
C ARG A 85 13.23 8.62 16.08
N ALA A 86 13.11 9.04 17.34
CA ALA A 86 13.58 8.28 18.49
C ALA A 86 12.85 6.93 18.61
N PHE A 87 11.52 6.93 18.48
CA PHE A 87 10.70 5.72 18.50
C PHE A 87 11.12 4.71 17.42
N ILE A 88 11.22 5.12 16.15
CA ILE A 88 11.62 4.21 15.05
C ILE A 88 13.04 3.66 15.27
N SER A 89 13.95 4.48 15.81
CA SER A 89 15.33 4.05 16.04
C SER A 89 15.41 2.97 17.12
N GLN A 90 14.56 3.04 18.14
CA GLN A 90 14.46 2.01 19.19
C GLN A 90 13.84 0.72 18.66
N GLU A 91 12.72 0.81 17.93
CA GLU A 91 12.06 -0.36 17.32
C GLU A 91 12.96 -1.12 16.33
N ARG A 92 13.83 -0.42 15.60
CA ARG A 92 14.79 -1.06 14.68
C ARG A 92 15.96 -1.76 15.37
N ALA A 93 16.21 -1.46 16.64
CA ALA A 93 17.29 -2.04 17.42
C ALA A 93 16.85 -3.28 18.23
N ALA A 94 15.54 -3.52 18.33
CA ALA A 94 14.93 -4.69 18.98
C ALA A 94 14.78 -5.86 17.99
#